data_AF-A0A9W6TV89-F1
#
_entry.id   AF-A0A9W6TV89-F1
#
_cell.length_a   1.000
_cell.length_b   1.000
_cell.length_c   1.000
_cell.angle_alpha   90.00
_cell.angle_beta   90.00
_cell.angle_gamma   90.00
#
_symmetry.space_group_name_H-M   'P 1'
#
loop_
_entity.id
_entity.type
_entity.pdbx_description
1 polymer ?
#
loop_
_entity_poly.entity_id
_entity_poly.type
_entity_poly.pdbx_seq_one_letter_code
_entity_poly.pdbx_strand_id
1 'polypeptide(L)'
;MEGTSKYLYEMISPIREKYPDKFRIYAAKAGRKLLIHTKAVIIDDVYLSVGSANWNRRSMTSDTELNADIVDGDTVKSPEGVTRLPRDFRIRKFQEMTGLSYDEME
;
A
#
# COMPACT_ATOMS: atom_id res chain seq x y z
N MET A 1 10.00 19.59 6.72
CA MET A 1 8.72 18.99 6.26
C MET A 1 7.60 19.87 6.79
N GLU A 2 6.69 20.31 5.91
CA GLU A 2 5.53 21.12 6.30
C GLU A 2 4.22 20.38 5.99
N GLY A 3 3.16 20.74 6.71
CA GLY A 3 1.81 20.19 6.51
C GLY A 3 1.69 18.68 6.76
N THR A 4 0.81 18.02 6.00
CA THR A 4 0.44 16.60 6.13
C THR A 4 1.63 15.64 6.11
N SER A 5 2.71 16.01 5.40
CA SER A 5 3.93 15.18 5.34
C SER A 5 4.66 15.09 6.67
N LYS A 6 4.62 16.15 7.50
CA LYS A 6 5.19 16.14 8.85
C LYS A 6 4.45 15.14 9.74
N TYR A 7 3.12 15.19 9.74
CA TYR A 7 2.30 14.29 10.55
C TYR A 7 2.40 12.84 10.11
N LEU A 8 2.46 12.59 8.79
CA LEU A 8 2.74 11.25 8.28
C LEU A 8 4.07 10.72 8.82
N TYR A 9 5.13 11.55 8.79
CA TYR A 9 6.44 11.17 9.30
C TYR A 9 6.46 10.91 10.81
N GLU A 10 5.79 11.76 11.59
CA GLU A 10 5.66 11.57 13.05
C GLU A 10 4.91 10.27 13.39
N MET A 11 3.84 9.96 12.64
CA MET A 11 3.05 8.74 12.82
C MET A 11 3.86 7.46 12.61
N ILE A 12 4.74 7.44 11.61
CA ILE A 12 5.54 6.25 11.23
C ILE A 12 6.84 6.14 12.02
N SER A 13 7.36 7.23 12.59
CA SER A 13 8.72 7.30 13.14
C SER A 13 8.99 6.20 14.17
N PRO A 14 8.07 5.91 15.11
CA PRO A 14 8.28 4.85 16.11
C PRO A 14 8.50 3.47 15.50
N ILE A 15 7.76 3.13 14.43
CA ILE A 15 7.89 1.83 13.75
C ILE A 15 9.21 1.77 12.99
N ARG A 16 9.57 2.85 12.30
CA ARG A 16 10.81 2.93 11.53
C ARG A 16 12.05 2.87 12.42
N GLU A 17 12.03 3.53 13.58
CA GLU A 17 13.12 3.52 14.56
C GLU A 17 13.31 2.14 15.18
N LYS A 18 12.21 1.44 15.47
CA LYS A 18 12.27 0.10 16.07
C LYS A 18 12.63 -1.01 15.07
N TYR A 19 12.27 -0.83 13.79
CA TYR A 19 12.45 -1.85 12.75
C TYR A 19 13.01 -1.26 11.44
N PRO A 20 14.24 -0.70 11.47
CA PRO A 20 14.81 0.02 10.33
C PRO A 20 14.95 -0.83 9.06
N ASP A 21 15.19 -2.14 9.22
CA ASP A 21 15.39 -3.06 8.08
C ASP A 21 14.09 -3.71 7.57
N LYS A 22 12.99 -3.61 8.34
CA LYS A 22 11.71 -4.26 8.00
C LYS A 22 10.66 -3.29 7.48
N PHE A 23 10.83 -1.99 7.73
CA PHE A 23 9.85 -0.98 7.38
C PHE A 23 10.46 0.06 6.44
N ARG A 24 9.90 0.19 5.24
CA ARG A 24 10.34 1.14 4.23
C ARG A 24 9.16 2.00 3.77
N ILE A 25 9.45 3.25 3.48
CA ILE A 25 8.48 4.16 2.87
C ILE A 25 9.05 4.75 1.60
N TYR A 26 8.21 4.73 0.58
CA TYR A 26 8.49 5.33 -0.70
C TYR A 26 7.51 6.48 -0.92
N ALA A 27 8.01 7.57 -1.48
CA ALA A 27 7.20 8.71 -1.88
C ALA A 27 7.43 8.99 -3.38
N ALA A 28 6.42 9.55 -4.04
CA ALA A 28 6.57 9.99 -5.41
C ALA A 28 7.65 11.09 -5.51
N LYS A 29 8.44 11.05 -6.59
CA LYS A 29 9.44 12.10 -6.85
C LYS A 29 8.73 13.45 -6.99
N ALA A 30 9.15 14.45 -6.22
CA ALA A 30 8.50 15.77 -6.16
C ALA A 30 8.27 16.41 -7.54
N GLY A 31 9.24 16.25 -8.46
CA GLY A 31 9.14 16.79 -9.82
C GLY A 31 8.02 16.18 -10.69
N ARG A 32 7.43 15.03 -10.31
CA ARG A 32 6.35 14.39 -11.07
C ARG A 32 4.97 15.01 -10.80
N LYS A 33 4.81 15.85 -9.76
CA LYS A 33 3.53 16.51 -9.41
C LYS A 33 2.34 15.53 -9.31
N LEU A 34 2.57 14.33 -8.79
CA LEU A 34 1.54 13.31 -8.62
C LEU A 34 0.85 13.47 -7.26
N LEU A 35 -0.48 13.41 -7.25
CA LEU A 35 -1.27 13.33 -6.04
C LEU A 35 -1.66 11.87 -5.78
N ILE A 36 -1.08 11.26 -4.75
CA ILE A 36 -1.45 9.91 -4.32
C ILE A 36 -2.67 10.00 -3.40
N HIS A 37 -3.86 9.77 -3.96
CA HIS A 37 -5.12 9.81 -3.22
C HIS A 37 -5.63 8.40 -2.82
N THR A 38 -4.91 7.35 -3.19
CA THR A 38 -5.27 5.96 -2.89
C THR A 38 -5.29 5.68 -1.40
N LYS A 39 -6.26 4.89 -0.95
CA LYS A 39 -6.26 4.22 0.35
C LYS A 39 -6.48 2.73 0.12
N ALA A 40 -5.39 1.99 0.16
CA ALA A 40 -5.39 0.56 -0.06
C ALA A 40 -4.33 -0.10 0.82
N VAL A 41 -4.60 -1.34 1.24
CA VAL A 41 -3.69 -2.18 2.02
C VAL A 41 -3.65 -3.56 1.36
N ILE A 42 -2.44 -4.07 1.16
CA ILE A 42 -2.19 -5.44 0.68
C ILE A 42 -1.38 -6.15 1.76
N ILE A 43 -1.76 -7.37 2.12
CA ILE A 43 -1.03 -8.20 3.09
C ILE A 43 -0.80 -9.57 2.46
N ASP A 44 0.48 -9.97 2.42
CA ASP A 44 0.98 -11.28 1.99
C ASP A 44 0.46 -11.80 0.64
N ASP A 45 0.03 -10.90 -0.26
CA ASP A 45 -0.67 -11.26 -1.50
C ASP A 45 -1.90 -12.17 -1.24
N VAL A 46 -2.56 -12.03 -0.07
CA VAL A 46 -3.77 -12.78 0.36
C VAL A 46 -4.94 -11.85 0.66
N TYR A 47 -4.66 -10.71 1.28
CA TYR A 47 -5.68 -9.74 1.68
C TYR A 47 -5.48 -8.41 0.96
N LEU A 48 -6.59 -7.86 0.44
CA LEU A 48 -6.65 -6.54 -0.17
C LEU A 48 -7.80 -5.76 0.45
N SER A 49 -7.51 -4.62 1.08
CA SER A 49 -8.50 -3.61 1.44
C SER A 49 -8.38 -2.43 0.48
N VAL A 50 -9.51 -1.95 -0.06
CA VAL A 50 -9.60 -0.74 -0.87
C VAL A 50 -10.82 0.06 -0.45
N GLY A 51 -10.67 1.37 -0.24
CA GLY A 51 -11.80 2.20 0.15
C GLY A 51 -11.48 3.67 0.32
N SER A 52 -12.32 4.35 1.11
CA SER A 52 -12.20 5.78 1.37
C SER A 52 -11.37 6.11 2.61
N ALA A 53 -11.21 5.17 3.55
CA ALA A 53 -10.56 5.41 4.84
C ALA A 53 -9.06 5.72 4.69
N ASN A 54 -8.63 6.93 5.05
CA ASN A 54 -7.22 7.29 5.15
C ASN A 54 -6.56 6.61 6.35
N TRP A 55 -5.26 6.36 6.27
CA TRP A 55 -4.51 5.89 7.43
C TRP A 55 -4.14 7.06 8.36
N ASN A 56 -5.15 7.55 9.08
CA ASN A 56 -5.02 8.57 10.09
C ASN A 56 -6.14 8.41 11.14
N ARG A 57 -6.03 9.14 12.25
CA ARG A 57 -7.03 9.04 13.34
C ARG A 57 -8.45 9.35 12.88
N ARG A 58 -8.62 10.34 11.99
CA ARG A 58 -9.94 10.84 11.57
C ARG A 58 -10.75 9.76 10.84
N SER A 59 -10.20 9.20 9.77
CA SER A 59 -10.86 8.14 8.99
C SER A 59 -10.99 6.83 9.76
N MET A 60 -10.05 6.53 10.67
CA MET A 60 -10.08 5.28 11.44
C MET A 60 -10.97 5.32 12.69
N THR A 61 -11.55 6.48 13.05
CA THR A 61 -12.39 6.58 14.26
C THR A 61 -13.66 7.40 14.13
N SER A 62 -13.73 8.41 13.26
CA SER A 62 -14.74 9.47 13.35
C SER A 62 -15.46 9.76 12.06
N ASP A 63 -14.73 9.87 10.94
CA ASP A 63 -15.37 10.12 9.65
C ASP A 63 -16.13 8.85 9.20
N THR A 64 -17.25 9.04 8.50
CA THR A 64 -17.96 7.92 7.88
C THR A 64 -17.17 7.46 6.66
N GLU A 65 -16.69 6.22 6.70
CA GLU A 65 -15.85 5.62 5.67
C GLU A 65 -16.44 4.29 5.21
N LEU A 66 -16.07 3.85 4.00
CA LEU A 66 -16.41 2.53 3.49
C LEU A 66 -15.20 1.90 2.80
N ASN A 67 -14.88 0.68 3.18
CA ASN A 67 -13.86 -0.15 2.55
C ASN A 67 -14.47 -1.48 2.09
N ALA A 68 -13.96 -2.01 0.98
CA ALA A 68 -14.15 -3.39 0.58
C ALA A 68 -12.90 -4.18 0.93
N ASP A 69 -13.10 -5.23 1.73
CA ASP A 69 -12.03 -6.11 2.18
C ASP A 69 -12.18 -7.45 1.48
N ILE A 70 -11.14 -7.83 0.72
CA ILE A 70 -11.13 -8.96 -0.19
C ILE A 70 -10.08 -9.95 0.29
N VAL A 71 -10.54 -11.16 0.61
CA VAL A 71 -9.69 -12.34 0.80
C VAL A 71 -10.02 -13.29 -0.33
N ASP A 72 -9.04 -13.54 -1.19
CA ASP A 72 -9.24 -14.40 -2.34
C ASP A 72 -8.95 -15.87 -1.96
N GLY A 73 -9.84 -16.76 -2.39
CA GLY A 73 -9.69 -18.21 -2.17
C GLY A 73 -8.98 -18.91 -3.33
N ASP A 74 -8.88 -18.26 -4.49
CA ASP A 74 -8.23 -18.80 -5.68
C ASP A 74 -6.72 -18.54 -5.62
N THR A 75 -5.92 -19.59 -5.74
CA THR A 75 -4.46 -19.50 -5.77
C THR A 75 -3.91 -19.57 -7.19
N VAL A 76 -2.78 -18.90 -7.43
CA VAL A 76 -1.99 -19.05 -8.65
C VAL A 76 -0.69 -19.80 -8.36
N LYS A 77 -0.13 -20.44 -9.39
CA LYS A 77 1.21 -21.01 -9.29
C LYS A 77 2.23 -19.87 -9.20
N SER A 78 2.63 -19.53 -7.98
CA SER A 78 3.85 -18.77 -7.69
C SER A 78 4.80 -19.66 -6.90
N PRO A 79 6.09 -19.29 -6.75
CA PRO A 79 7.02 -20.00 -5.86
C PRO A 79 6.48 -20.16 -4.42
N GLU A 80 5.59 -19.26 -4.00
CA GLU A 80 5.02 -19.18 -2.65
C GLU A 80 3.54 -19.63 -2.55
N GLY A 81 2.87 -19.94 -3.68
CA GLY A 81 1.47 -20.41 -3.71
C GLY A 81 0.42 -19.37 -3.28
N VAL A 82 0.57 -18.10 -3.68
CA VAL A 82 -0.28 -16.99 -3.21
C VAL A 82 -1.58 -16.82 -4.01
N THR A 83 -2.48 -15.97 -3.50
CA THR A 83 -3.81 -15.75 -4.09
C THR A 83 -3.77 -14.88 -5.35
N ARG A 84 -4.75 -15.01 -6.25
CA ARG A 84 -4.70 -14.39 -7.57
C ARG A 84 -4.88 -12.87 -7.51
N LEU A 85 -5.99 -12.40 -6.92
CA LEU A 85 -6.40 -11.00 -7.07
C LEU A 85 -5.50 -10.00 -6.32
N PRO A 86 -5.21 -10.17 -5.01
CA PRO A 86 -4.29 -9.29 -4.28
C PRO A 86 -2.89 -9.23 -4.92
N ARG A 87 -2.34 -10.38 -5.35
CA ARG A 87 -1.06 -10.45 -6.07
C ARG A 87 -1.10 -9.65 -7.37
N ASP A 88 -2.08 -9.92 -8.22
CA ASP A 88 -2.19 -9.24 -9.51
C ASP A 88 -2.37 -7.73 -9.32
N PHE A 89 -3.13 -7.33 -8.30
CA PHE A 89 -3.28 -5.92 -7.93
C PHE A 89 -1.92 -5.31 -7.53
N ARG A 90 -1.15 -5.97 -6.65
CA ARG A 90 0.20 -5.52 -6.25
C ARG A 90 1.11 -5.35 -7.45
N ILE A 91 1.23 -6.37 -8.31
CA ILE A 91 2.15 -6.35 -9.46
C ILE A 91 1.77 -5.20 -10.39
N ARG A 92 0.50 -5.06 -10.77
CA ARG A 92 0.05 -3.95 -11.64
C ARG A 92 0.38 -2.58 -11.05
N LYS A 93 0.18 -2.37 -9.75
CA LYS A 93 0.55 -1.10 -9.10
C LYS A 93 2.07 -0.87 -9.12
N PHE A 94 2.87 -1.90 -8.92
CA PHE A 94 4.33 -1.78 -9.00
C PHE A 94 4.79 -1.46 -10.42
N GLN A 95 4.20 -2.09 -11.44
CA GLN A 95 4.46 -1.75 -12.84
C GLN A 95 4.15 -0.28 -13.12
N GLU A 96 2.99 0.22 -12.69
CA GLU A 96 2.63 1.64 -12.84
C GLU A 96 3.64 2.59 -12.16
N MET A 97 4.18 2.21 -10.99
CA MET A 97 5.08 3.07 -10.22
C MET A 97 6.53 3.03 -10.70
N THR A 98 6.99 1.89 -11.19
CA THR A 98 8.40 1.64 -11.54
C THR A 98 8.67 1.61 -13.04
N GLY A 99 7.68 1.23 -13.85
CA GLY A 99 7.81 1.00 -15.29
C GLY A 99 8.39 -0.37 -15.68
N LEU A 100 8.68 -1.26 -14.72
CA LEU A 100 9.17 -2.61 -15.03
C LEU A 100 8.04 -3.50 -15.56
N SER A 101 8.42 -4.50 -16.36
CA SER A 101 7.49 -5.50 -16.91
C SER A 101 7.04 -6.51 -15.85
N TYR A 102 6.02 -7.31 -16.18
CA TYR A 102 5.47 -8.30 -15.26
C TYR A 102 6.51 -9.38 -14.96
N ASP A 103 7.23 -9.81 -16.00
CA ASP A 103 8.29 -10.82 -15.93
C ASP A 103 9.49 -10.39 -15.08
N GLU A 104 9.73 -9.07 -14.95
CA GLU A 104 10.78 -8.51 -14.08
C GLU A 104 10.33 -8.35 -12.61
N MET A 105 9.04 -8.60 -12.33
CA MET A 105 8.43 -8.46 -11.00
C MET A 105 7.92 -9.78 -10.41
N GLU A 106 7.98 -10.87 -11.18
CA GLU A 106 7.90 -12.24 -10.67
C GLU A 106 9.19 -12.65 -9.96
#